data_AF-A0A3M7MUG4-F1
#
_entry.id   AF-A0A3M7MUG4-F1
#
_cell.length_a   1.000
_cell.length_b   1.000
_cell.length_c   1.000
_cell.angle_alpha   90.00
_cell.angle_beta   90.00
_cell.angle_gamma   90.00
#
_symmetry.space_group_name_H-M   'P 1'
#
loop_
_entity.id
_entity.type
_entity.pdbx_description
1 polymer ?
#
loop_
_entity_poly.entity_id
_entity_poly.type
_entity_poly.pdbx_seq_one_letter_code
_entity_poly.pdbx_strand_id
1 'polypeptide(L)'
;MSDERQNLLPRDNSSASSRARRKRMFWILGSLYGAAAVGLGAFGAHGLKKQIADPARIANWGTAAQYQLIHSVALLVSASAAPDNNIAAGLFTAGMTMFSGSIYLLVLSPQQFKFLGPVTPLGGLCLIGGWLALGFKAR
;
A
#
# COMPACT_ATOMS: atom_id res chain seq x y z
N MET A 1 -26.27 -9.03 46.04
CA MET A 1 -25.87 -10.38 45.58
C MET A 1 -26.09 -10.50 44.05
N SER A 2 -25.52 -9.57 43.28
CA SER A 2 -25.71 -9.47 41.81
C SER A 2 -24.42 -9.10 41.06
N ASP A 3 -23.35 -8.68 41.76
CA ASP A 3 -22.09 -8.23 41.13
C ASP A 3 -21.12 -9.36 40.78
N GLU A 4 -21.16 -10.52 41.46
CA GLU A 4 -20.21 -11.61 41.17
C GLU A 4 -20.49 -12.34 39.84
N ARG A 5 -21.72 -12.30 39.32
CA ARG A 5 -22.06 -13.02 38.09
C ARG A 5 -21.51 -12.36 36.82
N GLN A 6 -21.10 -11.09 36.89
CA GLN A 6 -20.51 -10.39 35.74
C GLN A 6 -19.03 -10.74 35.51
N ASN A 7 -18.38 -11.38 36.49
CA ASN A 7 -16.94 -11.71 36.42
C ASN A 7 -16.66 -13.16 35.94
N LEU A 8 -17.70 -13.94 35.64
CA LEU A 8 -17.61 -15.36 35.24
C LEU A 8 -17.73 -15.58 33.72
N LEU A 9 -17.99 -14.54 32.93
CA LEU A 9 -18.02 -14.64 31.47
C LEU A 9 -16.60 -14.42 30.90
N PRO A 10 -16.05 -15.36 30.11
CA PRO A 10 -14.75 -15.19 29.48
C PRO A 10 -14.72 -13.89 28.65
N ARG A 11 -13.79 -12.97 28.96
CA ARG A 11 -13.56 -11.81 28.10
C ARG A 11 -13.08 -12.30 26.73
N ASP A 12 -13.85 -12.04 25.67
CA ASP A 12 -13.47 -12.38 24.30
C ASP A 12 -12.21 -11.59 23.86
N ASN A 13 -11.04 -12.19 24.09
CA ASN A 13 -9.73 -11.68 23.69
C ASN A 13 -9.37 -12.01 22.22
N SER A 14 -10.21 -12.77 21.51
CA SER A 14 -9.94 -13.20 20.13
C SER A 14 -10.04 -12.03 19.15
N SER A 15 -11.02 -11.15 19.34
CA SER A 15 -11.22 -9.96 18.51
C SER A 15 -10.05 -8.96 18.66
N ALA A 16 -9.60 -8.72 19.89
CA ALA A 16 -8.49 -7.82 20.21
C ALA A 16 -7.15 -8.32 19.64
N SER A 17 -6.84 -9.61 19.77
CA SER A 17 -5.63 -10.20 19.20
C SER A 17 -5.62 -10.17 17.66
N SER A 18 -6.79 -10.36 17.02
CA SER A 18 -6.91 -10.26 15.56
C SER A 18 -6.65 -8.84 15.04
N ARG A 19 -7.14 -7.80 15.76
CA ARG A 19 -6.89 -6.38 15.43
C ARG A 19 -5.41 -6.04 15.52
N ALA A 20 -4.76 -6.41 16.62
CA ALA A 20 -3.33 -6.17 16.82
C ALA A 20 -2.47 -6.82 15.72
N ARG A 21 -2.82 -8.05 15.31
CA ARG A 21 -2.13 -8.75 14.22
C ARG A 21 -2.28 -8.03 12.88
N ARG A 22 -3.49 -7.59 12.51
CA ARG A 22 -3.74 -6.84 11.26
C ARG A 22 -3.02 -5.50 11.25
N LYS A 23 -3.08 -4.74 12.35
CA LYS A 23 -2.32 -3.50 12.53
C LYS A 23 -0.83 -3.72 12.28
N ARG A 24 -0.23 -4.73 12.94
CA ARG A 24 1.19 -5.07 12.76
C ARG A 24 1.52 -5.44 11.31
N MET A 25 0.65 -6.21 10.66
CA MET A 25 0.82 -6.61 9.26
C MET A 25 0.85 -5.39 8.34
N PHE A 26 -0.14 -4.50 8.42
CA PHE A 26 -0.20 -3.31 7.56
C PHE A 26 0.92 -2.32 7.87
N TRP A 27 1.33 -2.21 9.13
CA TRP A 27 2.52 -1.42 9.51
C TRP A 27 3.78 -1.94 8.81
N ILE A 28 4.04 -3.24 8.89
CA ILE A 28 5.18 -3.87 8.22
C ILE A 28 5.10 -3.66 6.70
N LEU A 29 3.94 -3.89 6.09
CA LEU A 29 3.75 -3.67 4.66
C LEU A 29 4.05 -2.22 4.27
N GLY A 30 3.50 -1.24 4.99
CA GLY A 30 3.78 0.19 4.75
C GLY A 30 5.27 0.50 4.81
N SER A 31 5.98 -0.02 5.81
CA SER A 31 7.44 0.15 5.91
C SER A 31 8.19 -0.50 4.75
N LEU A 32 7.81 -1.70 4.34
CA LEU A 32 8.43 -2.40 3.21
C LEU A 32 8.18 -1.69 1.88
N TYR A 33 6.95 -1.24 1.61
CA TYR A 33 6.64 -0.45 0.41
C TYR A 33 7.42 0.87 0.40
N GLY A 34 7.53 1.55 1.54
CA GLY A 34 8.29 2.79 1.66
C GLY A 34 9.78 2.57 1.39
N ALA A 35 10.39 1.57 2.02
CA ALA A 35 11.79 1.20 1.78
C ALA A 35 12.05 0.83 0.30
N ALA A 36 11.15 0.02 -0.28
CA ALA A 36 11.22 -0.33 -1.70
C ALA A 36 11.07 0.89 -2.61
N ALA A 37 10.17 1.83 -2.30
CA ALA A 37 9.98 3.04 -3.09
C ALA A 37 11.22 3.94 -3.08
N VAL A 38 11.90 4.07 -1.92
CA VAL A 38 13.17 4.80 -1.81
C VAL A 38 14.25 4.11 -2.64
N GLY A 39 14.41 2.79 -2.49
CA GLY A 39 15.41 2.02 -3.24
C GLY A 39 15.19 2.08 -4.76
N LEU A 40 13.95 1.86 -5.20
CA LEU A 40 13.58 1.94 -6.62
C LEU A 40 13.68 3.37 -7.15
N GLY A 41 13.34 4.39 -6.36
CA GLY A 41 13.52 5.79 -6.74
C GLY A 41 15.00 6.15 -6.94
N ALA A 42 15.86 5.74 -6.02
CA ALA A 42 17.31 5.93 -6.13
C ALA A 42 17.89 5.20 -7.36
N PHE A 43 17.46 3.95 -7.60
CA PHE A 43 17.81 3.20 -8.79
C PHE A 43 17.34 3.91 -10.06
N GLY A 44 16.12 4.45 -10.09
CA GLY A 44 15.59 5.23 -11.20
C GLY A 44 16.46 6.46 -11.53
N ALA A 45 16.89 7.19 -10.51
CA ALA A 45 17.67 8.42 -10.67
C ALA A 45 19.13 8.18 -11.10
N HIS A 46 19.78 7.11 -10.60
CA HIS A 46 21.23 6.90 -10.77
C HIS A 46 21.59 5.70 -11.66
N GLY A 47 20.77 4.66 -11.65
CA GLY A 47 21.02 3.40 -12.37
C GLY A 47 20.24 3.32 -13.68
N LEU A 48 18.92 3.45 -13.63
CA LEU A 48 18.03 3.22 -14.77
C LEU A 48 18.31 4.16 -15.95
N LYS A 49 18.62 5.43 -15.67
CA LYS A 49 19.00 6.41 -16.72
C LYS A 49 20.21 5.99 -17.55
N LYS A 50 21.07 5.10 -17.03
CA LYS A 50 22.22 4.55 -17.77
C LYS A 50 21.84 3.38 -18.68
N GLN A 51 20.68 2.76 -18.46
CA GLN A 51 20.22 1.58 -19.18
C GLN A 51 19.11 1.89 -20.19
N ILE A 52 18.29 2.92 -19.92
CA ILE A 52 17.15 3.31 -20.76
C ILE A 52 17.35 4.75 -21.22
N ALA A 53 17.34 4.98 -22.53
CA ALA A 53 17.46 6.32 -23.12
C ALA A 53 16.13 7.08 -23.20
N ASP A 54 15.00 6.37 -23.22
CA ASP A 54 13.66 6.94 -23.35
C ASP A 54 13.27 7.75 -22.10
N PRO A 55 13.15 9.09 -22.21
CA PRO A 55 12.81 9.95 -21.08
C PRO A 55 11.42 9.69 -20.50
N ALA A 56 10.45 9.27 -21.32
CA ALA A 56 9.10 8.99 -20.87
C ALA A 56 9.07 7.75 -19.95
N ARG A 57 9.85 6.72 -20.28
CA ARG A 57 10.01 5.52 -19.43
C ARG A 57 10.69 5.85 -18.10
N ILE A 58 11.72 6.70 -18.12
CA ILE A 58 12.37 7.17 -16.89
C ILE A 58 11.38 7.99 -16.03
N ALA A 59 10.59 8.87 -16.65
CA ALA A 59 9.57 9.64 -15.94
C ALA A 59 8.50 8.73 -15.30
N ASN A 60 8.00 7.74 -16.05
CA ASN A 60 7.03 6.76 -15.55
C ASN A 60 7.58 5.98 -14.34
N TRP A 61 8.85 5.58 -14.37
CA TRP A 61 9.49 4.95 -13.21
C TRP A 61 9.48 5.87 -11.98
N GLY A 62 9.81 7.15 -12.18
CA GLY A 62 9.72 8.17 -11.14
C GLY A 62 8.32 8.30 -10.56
N THR A 63 7.29 8.35 -11.42
CA THR A 63 5.88 8.38 -11.01
C THR A 63 5.53 7.15 -10.16
N ALA A 64 5.94 5.94 -10.58
CA ALA A 64 5.68 4.72 -9.82
C ALA A 64 6.29 4.76 -8.42
N ALA A 65 7.55 5.22 -8.30
CA ALA A 65 8.23 5.36 -7.01
C ALA A 65 7.58 6.43 -6.12
N GLN A 66 7.23 7.59 -6.69
CA GLN A 66 6.57 8.65 -5.94
C GLN A 66 5.20 8.20 -5.43
N TYR A 67 4.38 7.57 -6.28
CA TYR A 67 3.07 7.05 -5.88
C TYR A 67 3.21 5.95 -4.82
N GLN A 68 4.16 5.03 -4.97
CA GLN A 68 4.40 4.00 -3.96
C GLN A 68 4.82 4.61 -2.62
N LEU A 69 5.71 5.61 -2.62
CA LEU A 69 6.16 6.25 -1.39
C LEU A 69 5.01 6.96 -0.67
N ILE A 70 4.25 7.79 -1.38
CA ILE A 70 3.12 8.54 -0.79
C ILE A 70 2.08 7.58 -0.18
N HIS A 71 1.72 6.52 -0.89
CA HIS A 71 0.68 5.60 -0.44
C HIS A 71 1.20 4.60 0.59
N SER A 72 2.52 4.37 0.67
CA SER A 72 3.13 3.62 1.77
C SER A 72 3.01 4.39 3.09
N VAL A 73 3.20 5.72 3.05
CA VAL A 73 2.96 6.60 4.20
C VAL A 73 1.47 6.63 4.54
N ALA A 74 0.58 6.72 3.56
CA ALA A 74 -0.86 6.64 3.79
C ALA A 74 -1.28 5.31 4.45
N LEU A 75 -0.65 4.19 4.06
CA LEU A 75 -0.86 2.88 4.68
C LEU A 75 -0.38 2.84 6.14
N LEU A 76 0.79 3.43 6.43
CA LEU A 76 1.29 3.56 7.81
C LEU A 76 0.34 4.42 8.67
N VAL A 77 -0.15 5.53 8.12
CA VAL A 77 -1.16 6.37 8.78
C VAL A 77 -2.45 5.58 9.01
N SER A 78 -2.95 4.86 8.01
CA SER A 78 -4.13 4.00 8.14
C SER A 78 -3.96 2.96 9.25
N ALA A 79 -2.80 2.30 9.33
CA ALA A 79 -2.53 1.29 10.36
C ALA A 79 -2.45 1.89 11.78
N SER A 80 -2.08 3.16 11.92
CA SER A 80 -1.95 3.83 13.21
C SER A 80 -3.20 4.57 13.67
N ALA A 81 -3.77 5.39 12.78
CA ALA A 81 -4.89 6.29 13.08
C ALA A 81 -6.26 5.63 12.88
N ALA A 82 -6.36 4.63 12.00
CA ALA A 82 -7.59 3.92 11.71
C ALA A 82 -7.36 2.39 11.59
N PRO A 83 -6.83 1.73 12.65
CA PRO A 83 -6.37 0.34 12.59
C PRO A 83 -7.48 -0.68 12.24
N ASP A 84 -8.75 -0.32 12.43
CA ASP A 84 -9.90 -1.16 12.09
C ASP A 84 -10.43 -0.93 10.66
N ASN A 85 -9.86 0.05 9.95
CA ASN A 85 -10.17 0.33 8.55
C ASN A 85 -9.36 -0.55 7.59
N ASN A 86 -9.63 -1.85 7.60
CA ASN A 86 -8.96 -2.81 6.72
C ASN A 86 -9.23 -2.54 5.22
N ILE A 87 -10.31 -1.83 4.89
CA ILE A 87 -10.67 -1.50 3.51
C ILE A 87 -9.64 -0.49 2.95
N ALA A 88 -9.40 0.61 3.66
CA ALA A 88 -8.39 1.60 3.24
C ALA A 88 -7.00 0.96 3.13
N ALA A 89 -6.59 0.20 4.15
CA ALA A 89 -5.29 -0.45 4.18
C ALA A 89 -5.11 -1.48 3.05
N GLY A 90 -6.15 -2.28 2.78
CA GLY A 90 -6.18 -3.24 1.68
C GLY A 90 -6.13 -2.55 0.31
N LEU A 91 -6.89 -1.48 0.13
CA LEU A 91 -6.92 -0.71 -1.11
C LEU A 91 -5.60 0.00 -1.42
N PHE A 92 -4.92 0.57 -0.42
CA PHE A 92 -3.57 1.11 -0.61
C PHE A 92 -2.56 0.02 -0.98
N THR A 93 -2.60 -1.13 -0.30
CA THR A 93 -1.70 -2.26 -0.58
C THR A 93 -1.89 -2.79 -2.01
N ALA A 94 -3.15 -3.07 -2.38
CA ALA A 94 -3.50 -3.54 -3.71
C ALA A 94 -3.17 -2.49 -4.79
N GLY A 95 -3.51 -1.23 -4.53
CA GLY A 95 -3.28 -0.12 -5.44
C GLY A 95 -1.79 0.13 -5.70
N MET A 96 -0.92 0.11 -4.68
CA MET A 96 0.53 0.25 -4.89
C MET A 96 1.09 -0.91 -5.71
N THR A 97 0.67 -2.14 -5.41
CA THR A 97 1.11 -3.34 -6.15
C THR A 97 0.71 -3.29 -7.62
N MET A 98 -0.55 -2.96 -7.89
CA MET A 98 -1.09 -2.91 -9.25
C MET A 98 -0.63 -1.68 -10.01
N PHE A 99 -0.62 -0.50 -9.41
CA PHE A 99 -0.23 0.75 -10.07
C PHE A 99 1.29 0.84 -10.23
N SER A 100 2.04 0.92 -9.13
CA SER A 100 3.49 1.11 -9.17
C SER A 100 4.21 -0.13 -9.69
N GLY A 101 3.81 -1.32 -9.21
CA GLY A 101 4.41 -2.58 -9.64
C GLY A 101 4.28 -2.82 -11.16
N SER A 102 3.10 -2.58 -11.74
CA SER A 102 2.92 -2.72 -13.20
C SER A 102 3.77 -1.73 -13.99
N ILE A 103 3.85 -0.46 -13.55
CA ILE A 103 4.67 0.55 -14.23
C ILE A 103 6.15 0.16 -14.19
N TYR A 104 6.68 -0.34 -13.06
CA TYR A 104 8.07 -0.80 -13.02
C TYR A 104 8.33 -1.93 -14.03
N LEU A 105 7.45 -2.93 -14.09
CA LEU A 105 7.59 -4.04 -15.03
C LEU A 105 7.48 -3.56 -16.49
N LEU A 106 6.51 -2.69 -16.80
CA LEU A 106 6.35 -2.08 -18.11
C LEU A 106 7.55 -1.21 -18.50
N VAL A 107 8.18 -0.52 -17.55
CA VAL A 107 9.40 0.24 -17.80
C VAL A 107 10.60 -0.67 -18.03
N LEU A 108 10.73 -1.82 -17.37
CA LEU A 108 11.85 -2.73 -17.60
C LEU A 108 11.72 -3.52 -18.90
N SER A 109 10.53 -4.02 -19.22
CA SER A 109 10.30 -4.84 -20.42
C SER A 109 8.89 -4.62 -20.99
N PRO A 110 8.68 -3.51 -21.73
CA PRO A 110 7.35 -3.12 -22.23
C PRO A 110 6.68 -4.20 -23.08
N GLN A 111 7.45 -4.89 -23.94
CA GLN A 111 6.93 -5.90 -24.86
C GLN A 111 6.46 -7.15 -24.11
N GLN A 112 7.23 -7.58 -23.11
CA GLN A 112 6.91 -8.75 -22.29
C GLN A 112 5.72 -8.48 -21.36
N PHE A 113 5.65 -7.27 -20.80
CA PHE A 113 4.65 -6.91 -19.79
C PHE A 113 3.50 -6.07 -20.31
N LYS A 114 3.32 -5.94 -21.63
CA LYS A 114 2.26 -5.13 -22.26
C LYS A 114 0.86 -5.41 -21.70
N PHE A 115 0.58 -6.67 -21.36
CA PHE A 115 -0.70 -7.10 -20.78
C PHE A 115 -1.00 -6.48 -19.41
N LEU A 116 0.00 -5.93 -18.71
CA LEU A 116 -0.17 -5.19 -17.45
C LEU A 116 -0.66 -3.75 -17.67
N GLY A 117 -0.73 -3.26 -18.91
CA GLY A 117 -1.21 -1.89 -19.19
C GLY A 117 -2.58 -1.58 -18.56
N PRO A 118 -3.60 -2.44 -18.70
CA PRO A 118 -4.90 -2.25 -18.03
C PRO A 118 -4.86 -2.42 -16.50
N VAL A 119 -3.79 -2.99 -15.93
CA VAL A 119 -3.66 -3.17 -14.47
C VAL A 119 -3.32 -1.85 -13.79
N THR A 120 -2.55 -0.97 -14.44
CA THR A 120 -2.22 0.36 -13.91
C THR A 120 -3.45 1.19 -13.52
N PRO A 121 -4.45 1.43 -14.40
CA PRO A 121 -5.62 2.23 -14.03
C PRO A 121 -6.48 1.57 -12.93
N LEU A 122 -6.59 0.24 -12.89
CA LEU A 122 -7.26 -0.47 -11.79
C LEU A 122 -6.54 -0.22 -10.45
N GLY A 123 -5.20 -0.23 -10.47
CA GLY A 123 -4.39 0.17 -9.32
C GLY A 123 -4.68 1.60 -8.88
N GLY A 124 -4.78 2.53 -9.83
CA GLY A 124 -5.15 3.93 -9.56
C GLY A 124 -6.52 4.09 -8.89
N LEU A 125 -7.52 3.34 -9.37
CA LEU A 125 -8.85 3.31 -8.74
C LEU A 125 -8.79 2.77 -7.31
N CYS A 126 -7.97 1.74 -7.04
CA CYS A 126 -7.74 1.27 -5.67
C CYS A 126 -7.08 2.35 -4.80
N LEU A 127 -6.10 3.08 -5.31
CA LEU A 127 -5.46 4.16 -4.54
C LEU A 127 -6.46 5.28 -4.20
N ILE A 128 -7.29 5.70 -5.17
CA ILE A 128 -8.38 6.66 -4.94
C ILE A 128 -9.35 6.13 -3.88
N GLY A 129 -9.82 4.88 -4.04
CA GLY A 129 -10.70 4.23 -3.08
C GLY A 129 -10.09 4.13 -1.69
N GLY A 130 -8.77 3.91 -1.58
CA GLY A 130 -8.04 3.86 -0.32
C GLY A 130 -8.10 5.19 0.43
N TRP A 131 -7.87 6.31 -0.27
CA TRP A 131 -8.00 7.65 0.31
C TRP A 131 -9.43 7.97 0.73
N LEU A 132 -10.41 7.66 -0.12
CA LEU A 132 -11.83 7.85 0.21
C LEU A 132 -12.22 7.01 1.43
N ALA A 133 -11.86 5.73 1.45
CA ALA A 133 -12.14 4.84 2.57
C ALA A 133 -11.45 5.31 3.86
N LEU A 134 -10.24 5.85 3.78
CA LEU A 134 -9.54 6.42 4.93
C LEU A 134 -10.29 7.64 5.50
N GLY A 135 -10.78 8.53 4.63
CA GLY A 135 -11.53 9.72 5.05
C GLY A 135 -12.90 9.42 5.64
N PHE A 136 -13.67 8.51 5.04
CA PHE A 136 -15.06 8.26 5.47
C PHE A 136 -15.19 7.33 6.69
N LYS A 137 -14.17 6.52 6.99
CA LYS A 137 -14.20 5.53 8.10
C LYS A 137 -13.29 5.91 9.28
N ALA A 138 -12.85 7.16 9.37
CA ALA A 138 -12.16 7.70 10.53
C ALA A 138 -13.18 8.13 11.60
N ARG A 139 -13.91 7.17 12.20
CA ARG A 139 -14.72 7.38 13.41
C ARG A 139 -14.68 6.13 14.28
#